data_AF-A0A7C7D9K0-F1
#
_entry.id   AF-A0A7C7D9K0-F1
#
_cell.length_a   1.000
_cell.length_b   1.000
_cell.length_c   1.000
_cell.angle_alpha   90.00
_cell.angle_beta   90.00
_cell.angle_gamma   90.00
#
_symmetry.space_group_name_H-M   'P 1'
#
loop_
_entity.id
_entity.type
_entity.pdbx_description
1 polymer ?
#
loop_
_entity_poly.entity_id
_entity_poly.type
_entity_poly.pdbx_seq_one_letter_code
_entity_poly.pdbx_strand_id
1 'polypeptide(L)'
;MTNGKRTLARRASRPAPGPRRVLNAEERQKLTVDAWGLVAFLQDTGLVRPDELEEALLLVAGLEGGEVDAADMALVLSSVISDKERVAMILGRAGAMDREKDSEGLQEEDEDSMPEPRLLH
;
A
#
# COMPACT_ATOMS: atom_id res chain seq x y z
N MET A 1 -2.00 -53.88 -22.22
CA MET A 1 -3.36 -53.32 -22.09
C MET A 1 -3.31 -52.17 -21.11
N THR A 2 -3.80 -51.02 -21.54
CA THR A 2 -3.71 -49.70 -20.94
C THR A 2 -4.56 -49.55 -19.69
N ASN A 3 -4.10 -48.80 -18.68
CA ASN A 3 -5.02 -47.97 -17.92
C ASN A 3 -4.33 -46.73 -17.34
N GLY A 4 -4.19 -45.72 -18.19
CA GLY A 4 -3.96 -44.35 -17.73
C GLY A 4 -5.26 -43.80 -17.17
N LYS A 5 -5.30 -43.46 -15.88
CA LYS A 5 -6.34 -42.60 -15.32
C LYS A 5 -5.74 -41.23 -15.05
N ARG A 6 -5.96 -40.36 -16.04
CA ARG A 6 -5.70 -38.92 -16.01
C ARG A 6 -6.66 -38.23 -15.02
N THR A 7 -6.07 -37.33 -14.25
CA THR A 7 -6.53 -35.97 -13.90
C THR A 7 -7.99 -35.77 -13.48
N LEU A 8 -8.16 -35.27 -12.25
CA LEU A 8 -9.09 -34.17 -11.99
C LEU A 8 -8.34 -33.13 -11.14
N ALA A 9 -7.56 -32.28 -11.82
CA ALA A 9 -7.17 -31.01 -11.25
C ALA A 9 -8.47 -30.24 -10.98
N ARG A 10 -8.82 -30.13 -9.70
CA ARG A 10 -9.91 -29.31 -9.18
C ARG A 10 -9.65 -27.87 -9.63
N ARG A 11 -10.17 -27.51 -10.80
CA ARG A 11 -10.28 -26.11 -11.23
C ARG A 11 -11.06 -25.42 -10.12
N ALA A 12 -10.36 -24.66 -9.29
CA ALA A 12 -10.98 -23.65 -8.47
C ALA A 12 -11.68 -22.70 -9.43
N SER A 13 -12.98 -22.89 -9.59
CA SER A 13 -13.87 -21.92 -10.21
C SER A 13 -13.75 -20.66 -9.35
N ARG A 14 -12.87 -19.74 -9.77
CA ARG A 14 -12.78 -18.41 -9.18
C ARG A 14 -14.17 -17.79 -9.26
N PRO A 15 -14.74 -17.32 -8.14
CA PRO A 15 -16.02 -16.62 -8.18
C PRO A 15 -15.88 -15.42 -9.11
N ALA A 16 -16.95 -15.14 -9.89
CA ALA A 16 -17.02 -13.95 -10.72
C ALA A 16 -16.78 -12.70 -9.85
N PRO A 17 -16.14 -11.64 -10.38
CA PRO A 17 -15.93 -10.42 -9.62
C PRO A 17 -17.29 -9.93 -9.11
N GLY A 18 -17.44 -9.91 -7.78
CA GLY A 18 -18.65 -9.45 -7.12
C GLY A 18 -18.89 -7.96 -7.39
N PRO A 19 -20.05 -7.43 -6.97
CA PRO A 19 -20.26 -5.99 -6.99
C PRO A 19 -19.19 -5.31 -6.14
N ARG A 20 -18.36 -4.45 -6.77
CA ARG A 20 -17.29 -3.71 -6.09
C ARG A 20 -17.89 -2.92 -4.93
N ARG A 21 -17.53 -3.29 -3.70
CA ARG A 21 -18.02 -2.62 -2.51
C ARG A 21 -17.61 -1.14 -2.50
N VAL A 22 -18.55 -0.25 -2.19
CA VAL A 22 -18.25 1.15 -1.94
C VAL A 22 -17.92 1.30 -0.45
N LEU A 23 -16.71 1.76 -0.15
CA LEU A 23 -16.30 2.09 1.22
C LEU A 23 -17.09 3.29 1.74
N ASN A 24 -17.55 3.19 3.00
CA ASN A 24 -18.21 4.29 3.69
C ASN A 24 -17.19 5.38 4.10
N ALA A 25 -17.65 6.50 4.67
CA ALA A 25 -16.78 7.63 5.01
C ALA A 25 -15.75 7.29 6.10
N GLU A 26 -16.15 6.53 7.12
CA GLU A 26 -15.28 6.13 8.23
C GLU A 26 -14.18 5.17 7.74
N GLU A 27 -14.52 4.22 6.88
CA GLU A 27 -13.58 3.28 6.27
C GLU A 27 -12.57 3.98 5.36
N ARG A 28 -12.98 5.04 4.67
CA ARG A 28 -12.08 5.84 3.84
C ARG A 28 -11.09 6.67 4.66
N GLN A 29 -11.52 7.12 5.84
CA GLN A 29 -10.68 7.89 6.75
C GLN A 29 -9.65 7.04 7.49
N LYS A 30 -9.75 5.70 7.44
CA LYS A 30 -8.75 4.80 8.03
C LYS A 30 -7.42 4.82 7.29
N LEU A 31 -7.40 5.08 5.98
CA LEU A 31 -6.16 5.03 5.20
C LEU A 31 -5.52 6.42 5.17
N THR A 32 -4.23 6.49 5.51
CA THR A 32 -3.43 7.71 5.33
C THR A 32 -3.37 8.08 3.85
N VAL A 33 -2.95 9.33 3.56
CA VAL A 33 -2.66 9.76 2.19
C VAL A 33 -1.59 8.87 1.53
N ASP A 34 -0.58 8.44 2.28
CA ASP A 34 0.48 7.56 1.74
C ASP A 34 -0.04 6.16 1.45
N ALA A 35 -0.93 5.63 2.30
CA ALA A 35 -1.58 4.36 2.04
C ALA A 35 -2.43 4.41 0.78
N TRP A 36 -3.17 5.52 0.57
CA TRP A 36 -3.88 5.76 -0.68
C TRP A 36 -2.94 5.89 -1.88
N GLY A 37 -1.81 6.58 -1.72
CA GLY A 37 -0.78 6.71 -2.75
C GLY A 37 -0.16 5.37 -3.15
N LEU A 38 0.13 4.52 -2.16
CA LEU A 38 0.59 3.15 -2.39
C LEU A 38 -0.46 2.34 -3.15
N VAL A 39 -1.72 2.36 -2.69
CA VAL A 39 -2.82 1.64 -3.35
C VAL A 39 -2.97 2.06 -4.80
N ALA A 40 -2.98 3.38 -5.08
CA ALA A 40 -3.09 3.90 -6.44
C ALA A 40 -1.93 3.41 -7.33
N PHE A 41 -0.69 3.52 -6.84
CA PHE A 41 0.49 3.03 -7.54
C PHE A 41 0.40 1.52 -7.86
N LEU A 42 -0.05 0.71 -6.90
CA LEU A 42 -0.15 -0.73 -7.06
C LEU A 42 -1.26 -1.15 -8.03
N GLN A 43 -2.34 -0.37 -8.11
CA GLN A 43 -3.38 -0.55 -9.12
C GLN A 43 -2.88 -0.20 -10.52
N ASP A 44 -2.20 0.95 -10.67
CA ASP A 44 -1.70 1.43 -11.96
C ASP A 44 -0.63 0.51 -12.55
N THR A 45 0.22 -0.08 -11.69
CA THR A 45 1.25 -1.04 -12.09
C THR A 45 0.72 -2.46 -12.29
N GLY A 46 -0.54 -2.73 -11.93
CA GLY A 46 -1.12 -4.08 -11.96
C GLY A 46 -0.47 -5.05 -10.97
N LEU A 47 0.29 -4.55 -10.00
CA LEU A 47 0.93 -5.34 -8.95
C LEU A 47 -0.08 -5.95 -7.98
N VAL A 48 -1.27 -5.37 -7.87
CA VAL A 48 -2.39 -5.88 -7.09
C VAL A 48 -3.61 -6.03 -7.98
N ARG A 49 -4.28 -7.19 -7.90
CA ARG A 49 -5.51 -7.42 -8.64
C ARG A 49 -6.70 -6.80 -7.94
N PRO A 50 -7.78 -6.46 -8.66
CA PRO A 50 -8.96 -5.85 -8.04
C PRO A 50 -9.59 -6.69 -6.92
N ASP A 51 -9.58 -8.02 -7.04
CA ASP A 51 -10.10 -8.96 -6.03
C ASP A 51 -9.23 -8.99 -4.77
N GLU A 52 -7.90 -9.02 -4.94
CA GLU A 52 -6.96 -8.97 -3.82
C GLU A 52 -7.02 -7.62 -3.09
N LEU A 53 -7.20 -6.52 -3.81
CA LEU A 53 -7.38 -5.20 -3.20
C LEU A 53 -8.69 -5.10 -2.42
N GLU A 54 -9.79 -5.62 -2.96
CA GLU A 54 -11.08 -5.63 -2.27
C GLU A 54 -11.00 -6.41 -0.96
N GLU A 55 -10.36 -7.58 -0.96
CA GLU A 55 -10.12 -8.37 0.25
C GLU A 55 -9.25 -7.62 1.26
N ALA A 56 -8.17 -6.97 0.82
CA ALA A 56 -7.31 -6.18 1.69
C ALA A 56 -8.06 -4.99 2.33
N LEU A 57 -8.89 -4.28 1.56
CA LEU A 57 -9.70 -3.17 2.07
C LEU A 57 -10.77 -3.64 3.06
N LEU A 58 -11.33 -4.84 2.88
CA LEU A 58 -12.24 -5.45 3.84
C LEU A 58 -11.54 -5.77 5.18
N LEU A 59 -10.29 -6.24 5.13
CA LEU A 59 -9.49 -6.46 6.34
C LEU A 59 -9.24 -5.14 7.07
N VAL A 60 -8.81 -4.09 6.36
CA VAL A 60 -8.61 -2.74 6.93
C VAL A 60 -9.91 -2.18 7.55
N ALA A 61 -11.03 -2.35 6.85
CA ALA A 61 -12.34 -1.93 7.36
C ALA A 61 -12.71 -2.64 8.67
N GLY A 62 -12.31 -3.90 8.83
CA GLY A 62 -12.53 -4.71 10.04
C GLY A 62 -11.59 -4.43 11.21
N LEU A 63 -10.49 -3.69 11.02
CA LEU A 63 -9.57 -3.35 12.11
C LEU A 63 -10.23 -2.42 13.13
N GLU A 64 -10.06 -2.71 14.43
CA GLU A 64 -10.58 -1.85 15.50
C GLU A 64 -9.63 -0.68 15.75
N GLY A 65 -10.04 0.52 15.32
CA GLY A 65 -9.29 1.77 15.51
C GLY A 65 -7.98 1.85 14.71
N GLY A 66 -7.40 3.05 14.72
CA GLY A 66 -6.11 3.32 14.08
C GLY A 66 -6.22 3.78 12.63
N GLU A 67 -5.32 4.71 12.29
CA GLU A 67 -5.00 5.04 10.91
C GLU A 67 -4.06 3.94 10.38
N VAL A 68 -4.23 3.56 9.12
CA VAL A 68 -3.47 2.54 8.41
C VAL A 68 -2.58 3.28 7.43
N ASP A 69 -1.28 3.23 7.68
CA ASP A 69 -0.27 3.83 6.82
C ASP A 69 0.14 2.91 5.65
N ALA A 70 1.11 3.35 4.85
CA ALA A 70 1.58 2.58 3.70
C ALA A 70 2.24 1.25 4.12
N ALA A 71 2.92 1.21 5.26
CA ALA A 71 3.57 0.00 5.77
C ALA A 71 2.53 -1.01 6.26
N ASP A 72 1.55 -0.56 7.04
CA ASP A 72 0.43 -1.38 7.51
C ASP A 72 -0.39 -1.91 6.32
N MET A 73 -0.68 -1.06 5.33
CA MET A 73 -1.39 -1.49 4.13
C MET A 73 -0.59 -2.54 3.34
N ALA A 74 0.73 -2.40 3.24
CA ALA A 74 1.58 -3.40 2.61
C ALA A 74 1.57 -4.74 3.37
N LEU A 75 1.53 -4.71 4.71
CA LEU A 75 1.37 -5.91 5.52
C LEU A 75 0.01 -6.58 5.30
N VAL A 76 -1.08 -5.82 5.24
CA VAL A 76 -2.41 -6.36 4.92
C VAL A 76 -2.38 -7.02 3.54
N LEU A 77 -1.85 -6.35 2.52
CA LEU A 77 -1.70 -6.91 1.17
C LEU A 77 -0.86 -8.19 1.15
N SER A 78 0.17 -8.29 1.99
CA SER A 78 1.02 -9.49 2.09
C SER A 78 0.26 -10.72 2.63
N SER A 79 -0.82 -10.51 3.39
CA SER A 79 -1.67 -11.60 3.90
C SER A 79 -2.66 -12.12 2.84
N VAL A 80 -3.00 -11.30 1.85
CA VAL A 80 -3.93 -11.63 0.76
C VAL A 80 -3.19 -12.22 -0.44
N ILE A 81 -2.03 -11.66 -0.79
CA ILE A 81 -1.29 -12.01 -2.01
C ILE A 81 -0.37 -13.21 -1.75
N SER A 82 -0.65 -14.33 -2.42
CA SER A 82 0.18 -15.55 -2.27
C SER A 82 1.51 -15.52 -3.03
N ASP A 83 1.66 -14.62 -4.00
CA ASP A 83 2.86 -14.50 -4.82
C ASP A 83 3.97 -13.77 -4.07
N LYS A 84 5.02 -14.50 -3.71
CA LYS A 84 6.12 -14.00 -2.88
C LYS A 84 6.94 -12.89 -3.55
N GLU A 85 7.10 -12.92 -4.87
CA GLU A 85 7.86 -11.90 -5.59
C GLU A 85 7.06 -10.59 -5.62
N ARG A 86 5.74 -10.69 -5.86
CA ARG A 86 4.84 -9.54 -5.77
C ARG A 86 4.82 -8.93 -4.37
N VAL A 87 4.74 -9.76 -3.33
CA VAL A 87 4.80 -9.31 -1.94
C VAL A 87 6.13 -8.59 -1.65
N ALA A 88 7.26 -9.14 -2.08
CA ALA A 88 8.56 -8.50 -1.90
C ALA A 88 8.64 -7.13 -2.58
N MET A 89 8.10 -6.99 -3.80
CA MET A 89 8.02 -5.70 -4.50
C MET A 89 7.14 -4.69 -3.77
N ILE A 90 5.99 -5.11 -3.25
CA ILE A 90 5.07 -4.26 -2.48
C ILE A 90 5.74 -3.76 -1.19
N LEU A 91 6.33 -4.66 -0.40
CA LEU A 91 7.04 -4.31 0.83
C LEU A 91 8.24 -3.39 0.56
N GLY A 92 8.99 -3.65 -0.51
CA GLY A 92 10.10 -2.81 -0.93
C GLY A 92 9.66 -1.39 -1.30
N ARG A 93 8.50 -1.25 -1.95
CA ARG A 93 7.93 0.07 -2.29
C ARG A 93 7.46 0.82 -1.06
N ALA A 94 6.73 0.16 -0.16
CA ALA A 94 6.28 0.78 1.09
C ALA A 94 7.47 1.30 1.92
N GLY A 95 8.50 0.47 2.10
CA GLY A 95 9.72 0.90 2.81
C GLY A 95 10.56 1.95 2.08
N ALA A 96 10.31 2.24 0.80
CA ALA A 96 10.93 3.37 0.11
C ALA A 96 10.19 4.68 0.43
N MET A 97 8.85 4.65 0.50
CA MET A 97 8.03 5.80 0.84
C MET A 97 8.31 6.30 2.26
N ASP A 98 8.61 5.40 3.21
CA ASP A 98 9.00 5.80 4.57
C ASP A 98 10.35 6.55 4.60
N ARG A 99 11.33 6.11 3.80
CA ARG A 99 12.66 6.77 3.76
C ARG A 99 12.64 8.14 3.10
N GLU A 100 11.73 8.35 2.14
CA GLU A 100 11.54 9.65 1.49
C GLU A 100 11.08 10.70 2.51
N LYS A 101 10.23 10.33 3.48
CA LYS A 101 9.81 11.23 4.57
C LYS A 101 10.95 11.60 5.51
N ASP A 102 11.81 10.65 5.85
CA ASP A 102 12.95 10.88 6.73
C ASP A 102 13.99 11.84 6.12
N SER A 103 14.03 11.96 4.80
CA SER A 103 14.98 12.81 4.08
C SER A 103 14.48 14.25 3.84
N GLU A 104 13.19 14.52 3.99
CA GLU A 104 12.62 15.88 3.92
C GLU A 104 12.74 16.66 5.25
N GLY A 105 13.10 16.00 6.36
CA GLY A 105 13.32 16.62 7.67
C GLY A 105 14.68 17.31 7.86
N LEU A 106 15.52 17.37 6.81
CA LEU A 106 16.86 17.96 6.83
C LEU A 106 16.96 19.09 5.79
N GLN A 107 16.09 20.10 5.89
CA GLN A 107 16.43 21.44 5.41
C GLN A 107 16.96 22.22 6.60
N GLU A 108 18.28 22.30 6.66
CA GLU A 108 19.07 23.07 7.62
C GLU A 108 18.52 24.50 7.69
N GLU A 109 18.17 24.94 8.91
CA GLU A 109 18.01 26.35 9.25
C GLU A 109 19.40 27.00 9.19
N ASP A 110 19.94 27.16 7.98
CA ASP A 110 21.18 27.88 7.75
C ASP A 110 20.92 29.38 7.85
N GLU A 111 21.21 29.89 9.06
CA GLU A 111 21.83 31.18 9.33
C GLU A 111 21.29 32.38 8.54
N ASP A 112 20.18 32.95 9.02
CA ASP A 112 19.84 34.35 8.77
C ASP A 112 20.80 35.24 9.60
N SER A 113 22.07 35.26 9.19
CA SER A 113 23.09 36.18 9.67
C SER A 113 22.66 37.61 9.31
N MET A 114 22.06 38.29 10.28
CA MET A 114 21.80 39.72 10.26
C MET A 114 23.03 40.50 9.77
N PRO A 115 22.94 41.31 8.70
CA PRO A 115 24.03 42.21 8.35
C PRO A 115 24.11 43.34 9.38
N GLU A 116 25.28 43.52 10.02
CA GLU A 116 25.52 44.61 10.96
C GLU A 116 25.23 45.98 10.31
N PRO A 117 24.60 46.92 11.04
CA PRO A 117 24.39 48.26 10.53
C PRO A 117 25.73 49.00 10.45
N ARG A 118 26.18 49.27 9.21
CA ARG A 118 27.31 50.18 8.97
C ARG A 118 26.92 51.58 9.46
N LEU A 119 27.47 51.99 10.60
CA LEU A 119 27.48 53.37 11.06
C LEU A 119 28.28 54.20 10.04
N LEU A 120 27.59 55.08 9.31
CA LEU A 120 28.21 56.14 8.54
C LEU A 120 28.53 57.31 9.49
N HIS A 121 29.74 57.84 9.32
CA HIS A 121 30.40 58.90 10.09
C HIS A 121 29.55 60.14 10.38
#